data_AF-A0A7Z7VKV0-F1
#
_entry.id   AF-A0A7Z7VKV0-F1
#
_cell.length_a   1.000
_cell.length_b   1.000
_cell.length_c   1.000
_cell.angle_alpha   90.00
_cell.angle_beta   90.00
_cell.angle_gamma   90.00
#
_symmetry.space_group_name_H-M   'P 1'
#
loop_
_entity.id
_entity.type
_entity.pdbx_description
1 polymer ?
#
loop_
_entity_poly.entity_id
_entity_poly.type
_entity_poly.pdbx_seq_one_letter_code
_entity_poly.pdbx_strand_id
1 'polypeptide(L)'
;MGIFDMFKKKTKINGMIKYLKLEDWWLNELNDEERRIILSTYSPIGSESSIIDGEICRSNQTPLHFFWGLIGWFNKPDLRHVAYKLIAKAETLINEQSEPLDIHFLYGAKLDVCYRDRDLRPNGLELAIQACEQQIENAPFAATVFIEKHGGNLPAHKGYRQLAIVLEKQKRYGEVVSLCEKAKSQGWAGDWDKRIDRCKKRSKA
;
A
#
# COMPACT_ATOMS: atom_id res chain seq x y z
N MET A 1 38.34 7.33 18.98
CA MET A 1 37.15 6.47 19.10
C MET A 1 35.93 7.37 19.02
N GLY A 2 35.23 7.34 17.89
CA GLY A 2 34.16 8.29 17.60
C GLY A 2 32.85 7.94 18.31
N ILE A 3 32.02 8.96 18.53
CA ILE A 3 30.65 8.89 19.09
C ILE A 3 29.75 7.87 18.34
N PHE A 4 30.14 7.46 17.13
CA PHE A 4 29.48 6.43 16.32
C PHE A 4 29.64 4.99 16.84
N ASP A 5 30.67 4.67 17.63
CA ASP A 5 30.88 3.30 18.15
C ASP A 5 30.00 3.00 19.39
N MET A 6 29.38 4.02 19.97
CA MET A 6 28.63 3.92 21.22
C MET A 6 27.18 3.45 21.04
N PHE A 7 26.65 3.50 19.81
CA PHE A 7 25.31 3.00 19.46
C PHE A 7 25.29 1.56 18.94
N LYS A 8 26.46 0.90 18.87
CA LYS A 8 26.59 -0.54 18.57
C LYS A 8 26.39 -1.45 19.79
N LYS A 9 25.83 -0.95 20.89
CA LYS A 9 25.26 -1.83 21.90
C LYS A 9 24.03 -2.48 21.24
N LYS A 10 24.18 -3.71 20.73
CA LYS A 10 23.11 -4.47 20.03
C LYS A 10 21.79 -4.34 20.79
N THR A 11 20.96 -3.38 20.41
CA THR A 11 19.61 -3.26 20.97
C THR A 11 18.91 -4.54 20.57
N LYS A 12 18.55 -5.36 21.56
CA LYS A 12 17.89 -6.64 21.29
C LYS A 12 16.49 -6.33 20.75
N ILE A 13 16.37 -6.31 19.43
CA ILE A 13 15.09 -6.15 18.74
C ILE A 13 14.27 -7.41 18.96
N ASN A 14 13.07 -7.27 19.52
CA ASN A 14 12.07 -8.34 19.67
C ASN A 14 10.76 -7.92 18.97
N GLY A 15 9.61 -8.27 19.52
CA GLY A 15 8.30 -7.89 19.01
C GLY A 15 8.02 -8.37 17.59
N MET A 16 7.20 -7.61 16.87
CA MET A 16 6.80 -7.89 15.49
C MET A 16 7.99 -7.84 14.53
N ILE A 17 8.96 -6.94 14.76
CA ILE A 17 10.14 -6.84 13.90
C ILE A 17 10.94 -8.16 13.91
N LYS A 18 11.21 -8.72 15.09
CA LYS A 18 11.89 -10.02 15.20
C LYS A 18 11.02 -11.17 14.71
N TYR A 19 9.74 -11.19 15.09
CA TYR A 19 8.82 -12.25 14.69
C TYR A 19 8.75 -12.41 13.16
N LEU A 20 8.74 -11.28 12.44
CA LEU A 20 8.69 -11.23 10.97
C LEU A 20 10.07 -11.29 10.30
N LYS A 21 11.15 -11.46 11.05
CA LYS A 21 12.54 -11.50 10.56
C LYS A 21 12.96 -10.21 9.83
N LEU A 22 12.54 -9.05 10.35
CA LEU A 22 12.78 -7.72 9.80
C LEU A 22 13.89 -6.95 10.53
N GLU A 23 14.68 -7.60 11.39
CA GLU A 23 15.70 -6.92 12.22
C GLU A 23 16.79 -6.27 11.38
N ASP A 24 17.24 -6.94 10.31
CA ASP A 24 18.27 -6.42 9.42
C ASP A 24 17.82 -5.10 8.77
N TRP A 25 16.61 -5.10 8.20
CA TRP A 25 15.98 -3.89 7.67
C TRP A 25 15.86 -2.79 8.73
N TRP A 26 15.34 -3.15 9.91
CA TRP A 26 15.11 -2.20 10.99
C TRP A 26 16.39 -1.51 11.47
N LEU A 27 17.48 -2.27 11.57
CA LEU A 27 18.76 -1.79 12.10
C LEU A 27 19.63 -1.11 11.04
N ASN A 28 19.61 -1.61 9.81
CA ASN A 28 20.59 -1.25 8.77
C ASN A 28 20.01 -0.37 7.65
N GLU A 29 18.70 -0.43 7.36
CA GLU A 29 18.08 0.36 6.28
C GLU A 29 17.35 1.62 6.80
N LEU A 30 16.96 1.63 8.07
CA LEU A 30 16.40 2.80 8.75
C LEU A 30 17.49 3.53 9.56
N ASN A 31 17.37 4.85 9.65
CA ASN A 31 18.17 5.64 10.59
C ASN A 31 17.44 5.81 11.95
N ASP A 32 18.13 6.39 12.94
CA ASP A 32 17.58 6.59 14.29
C ASP A 32 16.34 7.50 14.31
N GLU A 33 16.29 8.50 13.44
CA GLU A 33 15.15 9.41 13.32
C GLU A 33 13.91 8.66 12.82
N GLU A 34 14.06 7.92 11.72
CA GLU A 34 12.99 7.15 11.10
C GLU A 34 12.44 6.08 12.05
N ARG A 35 13.32 5.37 12.77
CA ARG A 35 12.89 4.42 13.80
C ARG A 35 12.09 5.13 14.90
N ARG A 36 12.54 6.28 15.38
CA ARG A 36 11.84 7.05 16.41
C ARG A 36 10.47 7.52 15.93
N ILE A 37 10.40 8.05 14.70
CA ILE A 37 9.15 8.45 14.05
C ILE A 37 8.19 7.26 13.96
N ILE A 38 8.67 6.09 13.55
CA ILE A 38 7.82 4.89 13.46
C ILE A 38 7.25 4.53 14.83
N LEU A 39 8.10 4.47 15.86
CA LEU A 39 7.68 4.10 17.22
C LEU A 39 6.74 5.12 17.86
N SER A 40 6.93 6.42 17.60
CA SER A 40 6.07 7.46 18.16
C SER A 40 4.75 7.63 17.42
N THR A 41 4.68 7.22 16.14
CA THR A 41 3.50 7.40 15.29
C THR A 41 2.61 6.16 15.30
N TYR A 42 3.20 4.97 15.27
CA TYR A 42 2.44 3.72 15.16
C TYR A 42 1.96 3.25 16.53
N SER A 43 0.67 3.49 16.81
CA SER A 43 0.02 3.08 18.06
C SER A 43 -1.34 2.43 17.74
N PRO A 44 -1.35 1.19 17.25
CA PRO A 44 -2.61 0.50 16.95
C PRO A 44 -3.39 0.24 18.26
N ILE A 45 -4.71 0.40 18.19
CA ILE A 45 -5.61 0.20 19.34
C ILE A 45 -5.43 -1.21 19.90
N GLY A 46 -5.25 -1.31 21.22
CA GLY A 46 -5.09 -2.59 21.93
C GLY A 46 -3.67 -3.16 21.91
N SER A 47 -2.69 -2.44 21.36
CA SER A 47 -1.28 -2.82 21.45
C SER A 47 -0.59 -2.01 22.56
N GLU A 48 -0.42 -2.64 23.73
CA GLU A 48 0.39 -2.07 24.82
C GLU A 48 1.89 -2.23 24.56
N SER A 49 2.28 -3.22 23.74
CA SER A 49 3.67 -3.50 23.38
C SER A 49 4.10 -2.75 22.12
N SER A 50 5.30 -2.17 22.17
CA SER A 50 6.03 -1.63 21.03
C SER A 50 6.33 -2.72 20.00
N ILE A 51 6.41 -2.36 18.70
CA ILE A 51 6.72 -3.30 17.61
C ILE A 51 8.11 -3.94 17.71
N ILE A 52 8.98 -3.42 18.57
CA ILE A 52 10.33 -3.93 18.83
C ILE A 52 10.49 -4.61 20.18
N ASP A 53 9.43 -4.69 20.99
CA ASP A 53 9.46 -5.23 22.34
C ASP A 53 8.46 -6.37 22.53
N GLY A 54 8.64 -7.14 23.60
CA GLY A 54 7.81 -8.30 23.92
C GLY A 54 8.16 -9.56 23.12
N GLU A 55 7.63 -10.69 23.58
CA GLU A 55 7.75 -11.98 22.90
C GLU A 55 6.43 -12.33 22.23
N ILE A 56 6.47 -12.56 20.92
CA ILE A 56 5.31 -12.96 20.14
C ILE A 56 5.39 -14.46 19.90
N CYS A 57 4.56 -15.21 20.62
CA CYS A 57 4.53 -16.67 20.50
C CYS A 57 3.80 -17.15 19.23
N ARG A 58 2.79 -16.40 18.77
CA ARG A 58 2.00 -16.77 17.59
C ARG A 58 1.34 -15.54 16.96
N SER A 59 1.43 -15.44 15.64
CA SER A 59 0.68 -14.48 14.82
C SER A 59 0.49 -15.02 13.40
N ASN A 60 -0.64 -14.71 12.77
CA ASN A 60 -0.89 -15.01 11.36
C ASN A 60 -0.48 -13.86 10.42
N GLN A 61 0.10 -12.78 10.97
CA GLN A 61 0.50 -11.61 10.21
C GLN A 61 1.71 -11.92 9.34
N THR A 62 1.60 -11.64 8.04
CA THR A 62 2.72 -11.70 7.09
C THR A 62 3.52 -10.39 7.13
N PRO A 63 4.76 -10.36 6.61
CA PRO A 63 5.49 -9.10 6.45
C PRO A 63 4.72 -8.07 5.62
N LEU A 64 4.09 -8.48 4.50
CA LEU A 64 3.29 -7.58 3.68
C LEU A 64 2.08 -7.02 4.44
N HIS A 65 1.41 -7.86 5.22
CA HIS A 65 0.31 -7.43 6.10
C HIS A 65 0.76 -6.37 7.10
N PHE A 66 1.89 -6.60 7.74
CA PHE A 66 2.49 -5.62 8.64
C PHE A 66 2.77 -4.29 7.94
N PHE A 67 3.40 -4.32 6.77
CA PHE A 67 3.72 -3.09 6.05
C PHE A 67 2.49 -2.32 5.58
N TRP A 68 1.51 -2.97 4.93
CA TRP A 68 0.34 -2.22 4.45
C TRP A 68 -0.49 -1.65 5.61
N GLY A 69 -0.54 -2.34 6.76
CA GLY A 69 -1.17 -1.82 7.98
C GLY A 69 -0.40 -0.65 8.61
N LEU A 70 0.93 -0.64 8.47
CA LEU A 70 1.81 0.39 9.00
C LEU A 70 1.82 1.66 8.12
N ILE A 71 1.90 1.53 6.79
CA ILE A 71 2.04 2.64 5.84
C ILE A 71 0.94 3.71 6.02
N GLY A 72 -0.29 3.29 6.32
CA GLY A 72 -1.44 4.19 6.50
C GLY A 72 -1.25 5.27 7.57
N TRP A 73 -0.37 5.05 8.54
CA TRP A 73 -0.11 5.98 9.65
C TRP A 73 0.79 7.17 9.25
N PHE A 74 1.53 7.06 8.15
CA PHE A 74 2.54 8.03 7.72
C PHE A 74 2.08 8.89 6.54
N ASN A 75 0.76 9.12 6.47
CA ASN A 75 0.13 9.85 5.36
C ASN A 75 0.24 11.39 5.46
N LYS A 76 0.67 11.93 6.60
CA LYS A 76 0.87 13.37 6.78
C LYS A 76 2.08 13.87 5.97
N PRO A 77 2.07 15.11 5.45
CA PRO A 77 3.15 15.63 4.60
C PRO A 77 4.56 15.48 5.16
N ASP A 78 4.76 15.76 6.44
CA ASP A 78 6.01 15.65 7.19
C ASP A 78 6.46 14.20 7.41
N LEU A 79 5.54 13.23 7.39
CA LEU A 79 5.81 11.82 7.66
C LEU A 79 5.93 10.95 6.39
N ARG A 80 5.50 11.44 5.23
CA ARG A 80 5.44 10.62 3.99
C ARG A 80 6.79 10.09 3.51
N HIS A 81 7.90 10.73 3.88
CA HIS A 81 9.23 10.20 3.59
C HIS A 81 9.44 8.80 4.22
N VAL A 82 8.93 8.57 5.43
CA VAL A 82 8.90 7.24 6.08
C VAL A 82 7.97 6.30 5.31
N ALA A 83 6.78 6.76 4.92
CA ALA A 83 5.84 5.95 4.13
C ALA A 83 6.48 5.41 2.84
N TYR A 84 7.25 6.23 2.12
CA TYR A 84 7.98 5.80 0.92
C TYR A 84 9.03 4.73 1.22
N LYS A 85 9.76 4.82 2.33
CA LYS A 85 10.71 3.76 2.74
C LYS A 85 10.00 2.46 3.09
N LEU A 86 8.86 2.53 3.78
CA LEU A 86 8.04 1.37 4.11
C LEU A 86 7.50 0.69 2.85
N ILE A 87 6.99 1.47 1.89
CA ILE A 87 6.53 0.96 0.58
C ILE A 87 7.67 0.28 -0.16
N ALA A 88 8.83 0.95 -0.28
CA ALA A 88 9.97 0.41 -1.00
C ALA A 88 10.43 -0.92 -0.40
N LYS A 89 10.51 -1.02 0.93
CA LYS A 89 10.84 -2.29 1.59
C LYS A 89 9.78 -3.35 1.30
N ALA A 90 8.51 -3.02 1.46
CA ALA A 90 7.41 -3.97 1.24
C ALA A 90 7.40 -4.54 -0.18
N GLU A 91 7.69 -3.72 -1.20
CA GLU A 91 7.80 -4.19 -2.59
C GLU A 91 8.92 -5.22 -2.77
N THR A 92 10.05 -5.11 -2.04
CA THR A 92 11.12 -6.12 -2.09
C THR A 92 10.75 -7.48 -1.49
N LEU A 93 9.68 -7.53 -0.69
CA LEU A 93 9.23 -8.75 0.00
C LEU A 93 8.20 -9.53 -0.83
N ILE A 94 7.71 -8.95 -1.93
CA ILE A 94 6.75 -9.61 -2.82
C ILE A 94 7.46 -10.74 -3.57
N ASN A 95 6.86 -11.92 -3.53
CA ASN A 95 7.32 -13.13 -4.21
C ASN A 95 6.12 -13.99 -4.63
N GLU A 96 6.37 -15.13 -5.27
CA GLU A 96 5.33 -16.05 -5.76
C GLU A 96 4.44 -16.63 -4.66
N GLN A 97 4.90 -16.64 -3.40
CA GLN A 97 4.16 -17.15 -2.25
C GLN A 97 3.35 -16.04 -1.54
N SER A 98 3.40 -14.81 -2.03
CA SER A 98 2.72 -13.68 -1.40
C SER A 98 1.21 -13.76 -1.59
N GLU A 99 0.47 -13.59 -0.50
CA GLU A 99 -1.00 -13.60 -0.53
C GLU A 99 -1.54 -12.47 -1.44
N PRO A 100 -2.42 -12.77 -2.42
CA PRO A 100 -2.94 -11.76 -3.33
C PRO A 100 -3.63 -10.58 -2.63
N LEU A 101 -4.29 -10.80 -1.49
CA LEU A 101 -4.91 -9.71 -0.74
C LEU A 101 -3.87 -8.78 -0.08
N ASP A 102 -2.75 -9.31 0.40
CA ASP A 102 -1.71 -8.46 0.99
C ASP A 102 -1.06 -7.57 -0.07
N ILE A 103 -0.82 -8.11 -1.28
CA ILE A 103 -0.35 -7.32 -2.44
C ILE A 103 -1.39 -6.25 -2.81
N HIS A 104 -2.67 -6.62 -2.86
CA HIS A 104 -3.75 -5.70 -3.19
C HIS A 104 -3.83 -4.52 -2.21
N PHE A 105 -3.73 -4.79 -0.91
CA PHE A 105 -3.78 -3.74 0.11
C PHE A 105 -2.50 -2.91 0.15
N LEU A 106 -1.32 -3.51 -0.06
CA LEU A 106 -0.06 -2.78 -0.19
C LEU A 106 -0.12 -1.74 -1.32
N TYR A 107 -0.53 -2.13 -2.53
CA TYR A 107 -0.63 -1.17 -3.63
C TYR A 107 -1.76 -0.15 -3.43
N GLY A 108 -2.81 -0.51 -2.69
CA GLY A 108 -3.81 0.45 -2.22
C GLY A 108 -3.22 1.52 -1.28
N ALA A 109 -2.36 1.11 -0.35
CA ALA A 109 -1.65 2.01 0.56
C ALA A 109 -0.60 2.87 -0.18
N LYS A 110 0.14 2.28 -1.12
CA LYS A 110 1.05 3.01 -2.02
C LYS A 110 0.32 4.09 -2.79
N LEU A 111 -0.85 3.77 -3.36
CA LEU A 111 -1.69 4.72 -4.07
C LEU A 111 -2.11 5.91 -3.18
N ASP A 112 -2.49 5.67 -1.93
CA ASP A 112 -2.83 6.75 -0.99
C ASP A 112 -1.70 7.74 -0.77
N VAL A 113 -0.49 7.22 -0.57
CA VAL A 113 0.70 8.03 -0.33
C VAL A 113 1.03 8.83 -1.59
N CYS A 114 1.17 8.15 -2.74
CA CYS A 114 1.56 8.76 -4.00
C CYS A 114 0.55 9.81 -4.47
N TYR A 115 -0.76 9.53 -4.40
CA TYR A 115 -1.78 10.47 -4.91
C TYR A 115 -1.88 11.76 -4.10
N ARG A 116 -1.60 11.69 -2.79
CA ARG A 116 -1.50 12.90 -1.95
C ARG A 116 -0.29 13.76 -2.32
N ASP A 117 0.77 13.16 -2.86
CA ASP A 117 1.99 13.84 -3.32
C ASP A 117 1.98 14.17 -4.82
N ARG A 118 0.85 13.97 -5.50
CA ARG A 118 0.77 14.07 -6.97
C ARG A 118 1.26 15.40 -7.54
N ASP A 119 1.02 16.50 -6.81
CA ASP A 119 1.37 17.87 -7.21
C ASP A 119 2.62 18.39 -6.46
N LEU A 120 3.19 17.59 -5.54
CA LEU A 120 4.30 17.98 -4.66
C LEU A 120 5.64 17.39 -5.10
N ARG A 121 5.63 16.36 -5.95
CA ARG A 121 6.82 15.70 -6.48
C ARG A 121 6.86 15.83 -8.00
N PRO A 122 8.06 15.95 -8.62
CA PRO A 122 8.19 16.08 -10.07
C PRO A 122 7.49 15.00 -10.92
N ASN A 123 7.23 13.80 -10.36
CA ASN A 123 6.51 12.70 -11.00
C ASN A 123 5.39 12.13 -10.10
N GLY A 124 4.80 12.97 -9.25
CA GLY A 124 3.87 12.51 -8.21
C GLY A 124 2.63 11.83 -8.79
N LEU A 125 2.07 12.38 -9.87
CA LEU A 125 0.88 11.81 -10.51
C LEU A 125 1.20 10.49 -11.20
N GLU A 126 2.35 10.39 -11.87
CA GLU A 126 2.83 9.19 -12.54
C GLU A 126 3.02 8.05 -11.54
N LEU A 127 3.61 8.33 -10.37
CA LEU A 127 3.74 7.34 -9.30
C LEU A 127 2.37 6.85 -8.76
N ALA A 128 1.36 7.73 -8.74
CA ALA A 128 0.01 7.34 -8.36
C ALA A 128 -0.67 6.49 -9.45
N ILE A 129 -0.45 6.80 -10.72
CA ILE A 129 -0.91 5.97 -11.85
C ILE A 129 -0.27 4.59 -11.78
N GLN A 130 1.05 4.51 -11.60
CA GLN A 130 1.76 3.25 -11.45
C GLN A 130 1.21 2.41 -10.30
N ALA A 131 0.93 3.03 -9.15
CA ALA A 131 0.32 2.33 -8.02
C ALA A 131 -1.10 1.81 -8.34
N CYS A 132 -1.89 2.55 -9.14
CA CYS A 132 -3.18 2.05 -9.63
C CYS A 132 -2.99 0.82 -10.52
N GLU A 133 -2.06 0.88 -11.46
CA GLU A 133 -1.78 -0.19 -12.42
C GLU A 133 -1.30 -1.45 -11.71
N GLN A 134 -0.35 -1.33 -10.76
CA GLN A 134 0.12 -2.42 -9.92
C GLN A 134 -1.03 -3.07 -9.13
N GLN A 135 -1.93 -2.28 -8.54
CA GLN A 135 -3.10 -2.83 -7.83
C GLN A 135 -4.06 -3.55 -8.78
N ILE A 136 -4.27 -3.02 -9.98
CA ILE A 136 -5.17 -3.56 -11.01
C ILE A 136 -4.63 -4.85 -11.63
N GLU A 137 -3.32 -4.94 -11.81
CA GLU A 137 -2.65 -6.15 -12.31
C GLU A 137 -2.90 -7.33 -11.37
N ASN A 138 -2.81 -7.09 -10.06
CA ASN A 138 -3.11 -8.08 -9.03
C ASN A 138 -4.62 -8.34 -8.82
N ALA A 139 -5.50 -7.52 -9.41
CA ALA A 139 -6.94 -7.55 -9.12
C ALA A 139 -7.64 -8.89 -9.40
N PRO A 140 -7.37 -9.64 -10.48
CA PRO A 140 -8.00 -10.95 -10.70
C PRO A 140 -7.70 -11.93 -9.56
N PHE A 141 -6.47 -11.97 -9.06
CA PHE A 141 -6.07 -12.86 -7.97
C PHE A 141 -6.70 -12.42 -6.65
N ALA A 142 -6.70 -11.12 -6.37
CA ALA A 142 -7.34 -10.57 -5.18
C ALA A 142 -8.85 -10.83 -5.16
N ALA A 143 -9.52 -10.72 -6.31
CA ALA A 143 -10.95 -11.01 -6.46
C ALA A 143 -11.30 -12.44 -6.06
N THR A 144 -10.53 -13.43 -6.55
CA THR A 144 -10.70 -14.84 -6.17
C THR A 144 -10.62 -15.02 -4.66
N VAL A 145 -9.57 -14.48 -4.03
CA VAL A 145 -9.37 -14.64 -2.58
C VAL A 145 -10.43 -13.90 -1.76
N PHE A 146 -10.92 -12.74 -2.22
CA PHE A 146 -12.03 -12.04 -1.56
C PHE A 146 -13.31 -12.88 -1.55
N ILE A 147 -13.66 -13.48 -2.70
CA ILE A 147 -14.85 -14.32 -2.83
C ILE A 147 -14.72 -15.57 -1.96
N GLU A 148 -13.55 -16.21 -1.96
CA GLU A 148 -13.28 -17.39 -1.13
C GLU A 148 -13.37 -17.09 0.37
N LYS A 149 -12.78 -15.98 0.84
CA LYS A 149 -12.69 -15.66 2.28
C LYS A 149 -13.97 -15.03 2.84
N HIS A 150 -14.71 -14.26 2.03
CA HIS A 150 -15.81 -13.42 2.52
C HIS A 150 -17.15 -13.70 1.83
N GLY A 151 -17.15 -14.39 0.69
CA GLY A 151 -18.34 -14.55 -0.15
C GLY A 151 -18.89 -13.23 -0.68
N GLY A 152 -20.01 -13.30 -1.40
CA GLY A 152 -20.75 -12.13 -1.85
C GLY A 152 -20.07 -11.30 -2.95
N ASN A 153 -20.41 -10.00 -2.97
CA ASN A 153 -19.94 -9.06 -3.98
C ASN A 153 -18.58 -8.45 -3.60
N LEU A 154 -17.71 -8.26 -4.59
CA LEU A 154 -16.42 -7.60 -4.37
C LEU A 154 -16.61 -6.13 -3.94
N PRO A 155 -15.71 -5.60 -3.08
CA PRO A 155 -15.78 -4.21 -2.64
C PRO A 155 -15.45 -3.23 -3.77
N ALA A 156 -15.48 -1.93 -3.46
CA ALA A 156 -15.03 -0.91 -4.41
C ALA A 156 -13.51 -0.99 -4.59
N HIS A 157 -13.05 -1.01 -5.84
CA HIS A 157 -11.62 -1.11 -6.14
C HIS A 157 -10.97 0.28 -6.33
N LYS A 158 -10.02 0.61 -5.45
CA LYS A 158 -9.38 1.93 -5.39
C LYS A 158 -8.60 2.28 -6.66
N GLY A 159 -7.73 1.39 -7.14
CA GLY A 159 -6.92 1.57 -8.35
C GLY A 159 -7.78 1.88 -9.58
N TYR A 160 -8.75 1.01 -9.91
CA TYR A 160 -9.72 1.26 -10.99
C TYR A 160 -10.41 2.61 -10.87
N ARG A 161 -10.94 2.94 -9.68
CA ARG A 161 -11.65 4.20 -9.46
C ARG A 161 -10.75 5.41 -9.70
N GLN A 162 -9.55 5.40 -9.12
CA GLN A 162 -8.63 6.54 -9.17
C GLN A 162 -8.03 6.72 -10.56
N LEU A 163 -7.64 5.64 -11.23
CA LEU A 163 -7.11 5.70 -12.59
C LEU A 163 -8.17 6.19 -13.58
N ALA A 164 -9.42 5.73 -13.46
CA ALA A 164 -10.52 6.24 -14.27
C ALA A 164 -10.74 7.76 -14.09
N ILE A 165 -10.60 8.29 -12.86
CA ILE A 165 -10.68 9.74 -12.61
C ILE A 165 -9.53 10.49 -13.29
N VAL A 166 -8.30 9.95 -13.21
CA VAL A 166 -7.13 10.57 -13.83
C VAL A 166 -7.26 10.59 -15.36
N LEU A 167 -7.60 9.45 -15.97
CA LEU A 167 -7.80 9.33 -17.42
C LEU A 167 -8.95 10.23 -17.92
N GLU A 168 -10.05 10.33 -17.17
CA GLU A 168 -11.16 11.23 -17.52
C GLU A 168 -10.72 12.71 -17.49
N LYS A 169 -9.92 13.12 -16.48
CA LYS A 169 -9.34 14.47 -16.43
C LYS A 169 -8.37 14.74 -17.59
N GLN A 170 -7.66 13.70 -18.05
CA GLN A 170 -6.81 13.75 -19.24
C GLN A 170 -7.60 13.64 -20.56
N LYS A 171 -8.94 13.58 -20.51
CA LYS A 171 -9.82 13.40 -21.68
C LYS A 171 -9.57 12.10 -22.47
N ARG A 172 -8.94 11.10 -21.85
CA ARG A 172 -8.65 9.78 -22.44
C ARG A 172 -9.87 8.86 -22.31
N TYR A 173 -11.00 9.27 -22.87
CA TYR A 173 -12.31 8.65 -22.63
C TYR A 173 -12.40 7.19 -23.09
N GLY A 174 -11.73 6.83 -24.20
CA GLY A 174 -11.69 5.44 -24.68
C GLY A 174 -11.07 4.51 -23.66
N GLU A 175 -9.98 4.94 -23.03
CA GLU A 175 -9.29 4.16 -21.99
C GLU A 175 -10.09 4.08 -20.70
N VAL A 176 -10.82 5.14 -20.32
CA VAL A 176 -11.77 5.08 -19.20
C VAL A 176 -12.83 4.01 -19.43
N VAL A 177 -13.36 3.90 -20.66
CA VAL A 177 -14.35 2.89 -21.02
C VAL A 177 -13.77 1.50 -20.87
N SER A 178 -12.63 1.21 -21.50
CA SER A 178 -11.96 -0.10 -21.40
C SER A 178 -11.63 -0.47 -19.96
N LEU A 179 -11.18 0.49 -19.16
CA LEU A 179 -10.86 0.31 -17.76
C LEU A 179 -12.10 -0.05 -16.92
N CYS A 180 -13.22 0.66 -17.12
CA CYS A 180 -14.47 0.40 -16.41
C CYS A 180 -15.11 -0.93 -16.83
N GLU A 181 -15.02 -1.29 -18.11
CA GLU A 181 -15.48 -2.58 -18.62
C GLU A 181 -14.67 -3.73 -17.99
N LYS A 182 -13.35 -3.57 -17.85
CA LYS A 182 -12.49 -4.52 -17.14
C LYS A 182 -12.84 -4.65 -15.65
N ALA A 183 -13.05 -3.53 -14.95
CA ALA A 183 -13.47 -3.56 -13.54
C ALA A 183 -14.80 -4.28 -13.35
N LYS A 184 -15.77 -4.00 -14.23
CA LYS A 184 -17.09 -4.62 -14.24
C LYS A 184 -17.03 -6.13 -14.55
N SER A 185 -16.25 -6.55 -15.54
CA SER A 185 -16.14 -7.97 -15.89
C SER A 185 -15.48 -8.80 -14.79
N GLN A 186 -14.59 -8.18 -14.01
CA GLN A 186 -14.00 -8.78 -12.81
C GLN A 186 -14.93 -8.76 -11.59
N GLY A 187 -16.09 -8.10 -11.66
CA GLY A 187 -17.09 -8.06 -10.60
C GLY A 187 -16.84 -7.02 -9.49
N TRP A 188 -15.84 -6.14 -9.62
CA TRP A 188 -15.57 -5.10 -8.63
C TRP A 188 -16.74 -4.12 -8.53
N ALA A 189 -17.10 -3.69 -7.31
CA ALA A 189 -18.18 -2.72 -7.15
C ALA A 189 -17.75 -1.31 -7.60
N GLY A 190 -18.68 -0.56 -8.18
CA GLY A 190 -18.47 0.83 -8.58
C GLY A 190 -19.56 1.39 -9.50
N ASP A 191 -19.43 2.67 -9.86
CA ASP A 191 -20.33 3.39 -10.76
C ASP A 191 -19.98 3.18 -12.25
N TRP A 192 -19.54 1.96 -12.61
CA TRP A 192 -18.91 1.67 -13.91
C TRP A 192 -19.82 1.98 -15.09
N ASP A 193 -21.07 1.51 -15.09
CA ASP A 193 -22.01 1.74 -16.19
C ASP A 193 -22.27 3.23 -16.43
N LYS A 194 -22.50 3.99 -15.35
CA LYS A 194 -22.68 5.45 -15.43
C LYS A 194 -21.44 6.15 -16.01
N ARG A 195 -20.24 5.68 -15.67
CA ARG A 195 -18.99 6.24 -16.17
C ARG A 195 -18.73 5.88 -17.63
N ILE A 196 -19.01 4.64 -18.03
CA ILE A 196 -18.94 4.15 -19.40
C ILE A 196 -19.85 4.99 -20.30
N ASP A 197 -21.13 5.15 -19.93
CA ASP A 197 -22.10 5.91 -20.71
C ASP A 197 -21.68 7.38 -20.88
N ARG A 198 -21.23 8.02 -19.80
CA ARG A 198 -20.74 9.40 -19.83
C ARG A 198 -19.53 9.55 -20.75
N CYS A 199 -18.56 8.64 -20.69
CA CYS A 199 -17.34 8.71 -21.49
C CYS A 199 -17.59 8.37 -22.97
N LYS A 200 -18.46 7.40 -23.27
CA LYS A 200 -18.90 7.09 -24.65
C LYS A 200 -19.61 8.27 -25.33
N LYS A 201 -20.35 9.09 -24.58
CA LYS A 201 -20.95 10.33 -25.10
C LYS A 201 -19.88 11.40 -25.39
N ARG A 202 -18.91 11.57 -24.49
CA ARG A 202 -17.83 12.55 -24.63
C ARG A 202 -16.78 12.20 -25.67
N SER A 203 -16.58 10.92 -26.00
CA SER A 203 -15.64 10.52 -27.05
C SER A 203 -16.16 10.78 -28.48
N LYS A 204 -17.44 11.09 -28.62
CA LYS A 204 -18.12 11.37 -29.90
C LYS A 204 -18.35 12.86 -30.15
N ALA A 205 -18.03 13.70 -29.17
CA ALA A 205 -18.17 15.16 -29.22
C ALA A 205 -16.79 15.79 -29.40
#